data_AF-L9YNM3-F1
#
_entry.id   AF-L9YNM3-F1
#
_cell.length_a   1.000
_cell.length_b   1.000
_cell.length_c   1.000
_cell.angle_alpha   90.00
_cell.angle_beta   90.00
_cell.angle_gamma   90.00
#
_symmetry.space_group_name_H-M   'P 1'
#
loop_
_entity.id
_entity.type
_entity.pdbx_description
1 polymer ?
#
loop_
_entity_poly.entity_id
_entity_poly.type
_entity_poly.pdbx_seq_one_letter_code
_entity_poly.pdbx_strand_id
1 'polypeptide(L)'
;MVTISHRHRDRGQLLLVGAITLAFIILGAVVVYNGVLATETVASGPTGQTGPGAKVTNDELEDGLGGLAHRGNVNWDNSSGGSYGNALETAITGDSEYADSYLNTTASSRPTATRIETVDVVMEARVATNSIGNESVDLMNNESAINTTRHVGHFALEFDPDDSDGDITVRSVNSSGGTKEVTIADSGSDYTIQSEPCSMSQPVRIDFVRGTINGTERECGLELIDPDESYDEVELSQGDDADGSYELVVKGDQDIDGIDDVHYGAWDIAADVTYTSNEVSYTRLQRVPIYGEGSQNPFGLVPNGFCDNLNLTGGSTTIDDGKITECDIKKADGSGFTVDIADESTLVGEVEIDGDLDITDESTLYGRVIRAQNIDIDDGKLIGDINNKESITMDNGAKVSGDISSDKTISMGTNSVVRGDIYSKKDVDIDGGSVVYGDVTADGTVTVNDGTVHGEIND
;
A
#
# COMPACT_ATOMS: atom_id res chain seq x y z
N MET A 1 -83.17 -45.16 33.04
CA MET A 1 -81.73 -45.32 32.72
C MET A 1 -81.46 -44.48 31.49
N VAL A 2 -80.91 -43.29 31.66
CA VAL A 2 -80.62 -42.33 30.58
C VAL A 2 -79.14 -41.99 30.70
N THR A 3 -78.35 -42.42 29.72
CA THR A 3 -76.92 -42.12 29.58
C THR A 3 -76.77 -40.90 28.68
N ILE A 4 -76.27 -39.81 29.26
CA ILE A 4 -75.99 -38.56 28.55
C ILE A 4 -74.59 -38.66 27.93
N SER A 5 -74.52 -38.49 26.61
CA SER A 5 -73.29 -38.55 25.81
C SER A 5 -72.54 -37.20 25.89
N HIS A 6 -71.40 -37.19 26.57
CA HIS A 6 -70.45 -36.07 26.51
C HIS A 6 -69.60 -36.18 25.25
N ARG A 7 -70.00 -35.48 24.18
CA ARG A 7 -69.30 -35.50 22.89
C ARG A 7 -69.16 -34.11 22.26
N HIS A 8 -68.82 -33.09 23.06
CA HIS A 8 -68.69 -31.71 22.58
C HIS A 8 -67.45 -30.94 23.08
N ARG A 9 -66.52 -31.56 23.83
CA ARG A 9 -65.32 -30.89 24.34
C ARG A 9 -64.06 -31.01 23.46
N ASP A 10 -64.02 -31.95 22.51
CA ASP A 10 -62.78 -32.23 21.76
C ASP A 10 -62.54 -31.29 20.57
N ARG A 11 -63.58 -30.62 20.06
CA ARG A 11 -63.44 -29.72 18.89
C ARG A 11 -62.74 -28.40 19.23
N GLY A 12 -62.90 -27.91 20.45
CA GLY A 12 -62.24 -26.70 20.92
C GLY A 12 -60.74 -26.89 21.11
N GLN A 13 -60.33 -28.04 21.65
CA GLN A 13 -58.92 -28.39 21.80
C GLN A 13 -58.22 -28.60 20.45
N LEU A 14 -58.90 -29.22 19.48
CA LEU A 14 -58.35 -29.40 18.14
C LEU A 14 -58.10 -28.06 17.42
N LEU A 15 -59.00 -27.08 17.58
CA LEU A 15 -58.81 -25.74 17.02
C LEU A 15 -57.68 -24.98 17.71
N LEU A 16 -57.54 -25.12 19.04
CA LEU A 16 -56.46 -24.48 19.79
C LEU A 16 -55.08 -25.01 19.37
N VAL A 17 -54.94 -26.33 19.27
CA VAL A 17 -53.68 -26.96 18.84
C VAL A 17 -53.35 -26.58 17.40
N GLY A 18 -54.34 -26.55 16.50
CA GLY A 18 -54.14 -26.11 15.13
C GLY A 18 -53.65 -24.66 15.00
N ALA A 19 -54.20 -23.75 15.81
CA ALA A 19 -53.80 -22.34 15.80
C ALA A 19 -52.37 -22.13 16.32
N ILE A 20 -51.98 -22.86 17.36
CA ILE A 20 -50.61 -22.80 17.92
C ILE A 20 -49.59 -23.32 16.90
N THR A 21 -49.86 -24.45 16.26
CA THR A 21 -48.94 -25.00 15.23
C THR A 21 -48.79 -24.04 14.06
N LEU A 22 -49.88 -23.42 13.60
CA LEU A 22 -49.83 -22.42 12.53
C LEU A 22 -48.97 -21.22 12.92
N ALA A 23 -49.09 -20.73 14.16
CA ALA A 23 -48.31 -19.60 14.64
C ALA A 23 -46.79 -19.90 14.64
N PHE A 24 -46.38 -21.09 15.06
CA PHE A 24 -44.96 -21.49 15.03
C PHE A 24 -44.41 -21.63 13.60
N ILE A 25 -45.21 -22.13 12.66
CA ILE A 25 -44.81 -22.20 11.25
C ILE A 25 -44.60 -20.79 10.67
N ILE A 26 -45.52 -19.87 10.95
CA ILE A 26 -45.40 -18.48 10.49
C ILE A 26 -44.18 -17.80 11.12
N LEU A 27 -43.95 -17.99 12.43
CA LEU A 27 -42.79 -17.43 13.12
C LEU A 27 -41.47 -17.96 12.54
N GLY A 28 -41.37 -19.28 12.31
CA GLY A 28 -40.19 -19.89 11.71
C GLY A 28 -39.92 -19.38 10.28
N ALA A 29 -40.98 -19.21 9.48
CA ALA A 29 -40.86 -18.63 8.14
C ALA A 29 -40.36 -17.17 8.17
N VAL A 30 -40.85 -16.35 9.11
CA VAL A 30 -40.39 -14.96 9.27
C VAL A 30 -38.92 -14.90 9.70
N VAL A 31 -38.49 -15.76 10.64
CA VAL A 31 -37.09 -15.83 11.08
C VAL A 31 -36.17 -16.25 9.91
N VAL A 32 -36.54 -17.27 9.15
CA VAL A 32 -35.76 -17.69 7.96
C VAL A 32 -35.74 -16.60 6.90
N TYR A 33 -36.87 -15.93 6.63
CA TYR A 33 -36.94 -14.88 5.61
C TYR A 33 -36.11 -13.66 5.98
N ASN A 34 -36.13 -13.25 7.25
CA ASN A 34 -35.27 -12.17 7.75
C ASN A 34 -33.79 -12.57 7.80
N GLY A 35 -33.48 -13.82 8.16
CA GLY A 35 -32.11 -14.34 8.13
C GLY A 35 -31.51 -14.40 6.72
N VAL A 36 -32.31 -14.85 5.74
CA VAL A 36 -31.89 -14.91 4.33
C VAL A 36 -31.79 -13.52 3.70
N LEU A 37 -32.72 -12.61 3.99
CA LEU A 37 -32.63 -11.22 3.50
C LEU A 37 -31.46 -10.47 4.13
N ALA A 38 -31.16 -10.66 5.42
CA ALA A 38 -29.99 -10.07 6.05
C ALA A 38 -28.69 -10.60 5.42
N THR A 39 -28.62 -11.91 5.10
CA THR A 39 -27.42 -12.51 4.47
C THR A 39 -27.28 -12.19 2.98
N GLU A 40 -28.36 -12.08 2.20
CA GLU A 40 -28.26 -11.64 0.79
C GLU A 40 -27.89 -10.15 0.66
N THR A 41 -28.35 -9.29 1.56
CA THR A 41 -28.01 -7.85 1.50
C THR A 41 -26.57 -7.59 1.96
N VAL A 42 -26.02 -8.41 2.86
CA VAL A 42 -24.64 -8.28 3.36
C VAL A 42 -23.62 -9.01 2.47
N ALA A 43 -23.99 -10.12 1.82
CA ALA A 43 -23.11 -10.83 0.89
C ALA A 43 -23.08 -10.21 -0.53
N SER A 44 -24.11 -9.46 -0.91
CA SER A 44 -24.21 -8.75 -2.21
C SER A 44 -24.10 -7.22 -2.08
N GLY A 45 -23.94 -6.73 -0.84
CA GLY A 45 -23.79 -5.32 -0.53
C GLY A 45 -22.46 -4.79 -1.07
N PRO A 46 -22.44 -3.63 -1.77
CA PRO A 46 -21.22 -3.07 -2.37
C PRO A 46 -20.07 -2.86 -1.35
N THR A 47 -20.38 -2.76 -0.06
CA THR A 47 -19.45 -2.66 1.08
C THR A 47 -18.35 -3.73 1.15
N GLY A 48 -18.55 -4.91 0.55
CA GLY A 48 -17.54 -5.98 0.55
C GLY A 48 -16.45 -5.83 -0.52
N GLN A 49 -16.64 -4.97 -1.52
CA GLN A 49 -15.72 -4.77 -2.65
C GLN A 49 -15.10 -3.37 -2.71
N THR A 50 -15.53 -2.43 -1.87
CA THR A 50 -15.05 -1.05 -1.87
C THR A 50 -13.61 -0.91 -1.35
N GLY A 51 -13.20 -1.73 -0.38
CA GLY A 51 -11.84 -1.71 0.18
C GLY A 51 -10.74 -2.06 -0.85
N PRO A 52 -10.83 -3.21 -1.54
CA PRO A 52 -9.89 -3.57 -2.61
C PRO A 52 -9.88 -2.56 -3.76
N GLY A 53 -11.04 -2.00 -4.12
CA GLY A 53 -11.15 -1.01 -5.19
C GLY A 53 -10.46 0.32 -4.86
N ALA A 54 -10.56 0.79 -3.61
CA ALA A 54 -9.85 1.99 -3.17
C ALA A 54 -8.33 1.78 -3.19
N LYS A 55 -7.84 0.66 -2.64
CA LYS A 55 -6.41 0.33 -2.65
C LYS A 55 -5.84 0.29 -4.08
N VAL A 56 -6.46 -0.49 -4.98
CA VAL A 56 -6.00 -0.57 -6.38
C VAL A 56 -6.06 0.80 -7.07
N THR A 57 -7.10 1.60 -6.83
CA THR A 57 -7.19 2.96 -7.41
C THR A 57 -6.07 3.88 -6.91
N ASN A 58 -5.65 3.68 -5.66
CA ASN A 58 -4.56 4.44 -5.06
C ASN A 58 -3.22 3.99 -5.61
N ASP A 59 -2.96 2.69 -5.69
CA ASP A 59 -1.73 2.13 -6.27
C ASP A 59 -1.54 2.62 -7.71
N GLU A 60 -2.60 2.57 -8.53
CA GLU A 60 -2.58 3.08 -9.92
C GLU A 60 -2.39 4.60 -10.00
N LEU A 61 -2.88 5.36 -9.01
CA LEU A 61 -2.64 6.79 -8.93
C LEU A 61 -1.19 7.09 -8.55
N GLU A 62 -0.64 6.39 -7.57
CA GLU A 62 0.77 6.53 -7.17
C GLU A 62 1.69 6.21 -8.36
N ASP A 63 1.48 5.07 -9.01
CA ASP A 63 2.26 4.67 -10.19
C ASP A 63 2.09 5.65 -11.35
N GLY A 64 0.85 6.12 -11.60
CA GLY A 64 0.56 7.07 -12.66
C GLY A 64 1.21 8.44 -12.43
N LEU A 65 1.09 8.99 -11.21
CA LEU A 65 1.66 10.28 -10.84
C LEU A 65 3.19 10.21 -10.79
N GLY A 66 3.74 9.16 -10.17
CA GLY A 66 5.18 8.91 -10.10
C GLY A 66 5.77 8.74 -11.49
N GLY A 67 5.13 7.95 -12.35
CA GLY A 67 5.55 7.74 -13.74
C GLY A 67 5.47 9.02 -14.60
N LEU A 68 4.44 9.85 -14.41
CA LEU A 68 4.32 11.14 -15.10
C LEU A 68 5.42 12.11 -14.69
N ALA A 69 5.68 12.24 -13.39
CA ALA A 69 6.73 13.13 -12.89
C ALA A 69 8.13 12.64 -13.23
N HIS A 70 8.38 11.33 -13.11
CA HIS A 70 9.61 10.69 -13.58
C HIS A 70 9.86 11.01 -15.06
N ARG A 71 8.85 10.79 -15.93
CA ARG A 71 8.95 11.15 -17.35
C ARG A 71 9.22 12.63 -17.53
N GLY A 72 8.57 13.48 -16.74
CA GLY A 72 8.80 14.92 -16.79
C GLY A 72 10.22 15.31 -16.43
N ASN A 73 10.80 14.69 -15.39
CA ASN A 73 12.18 14.96 -14.98
C ASN A 73 13.14 14.72 -16.14
N VAL A 74 12.97 13.57 -16.81
CA VAL A 74 13.91 13.07 -17.83
C VAL A 74 13.65 13.64 -19.22
N ASN A 75 12.40 13.84 -19.64
CA ASN A 75 12.05 14.13 -21.03
C ASN A 75 11.53 15.55 -21.28
N TRP A 76 11.17 16.32 -20.26
CA TRP A 76 10.68 17.67 -20.49
C TRP A 76 11.85 18.63 -20.61
N ASP A 77 11.87 19.35 -21.73
CA ASP A 77 12.84 20.39 -22.00
C ASP A 77 12.62 21.58 -21.06
N ASN A 78 13.30 21.54 -19.92
CA ASN A 78 13.25 22.56 -18.88
C ASN A 78 14.26 23.70 -19.13
N SER A 79 14.99 23.67 -20.25
CA SER A 79 15.98 24.70 -20.59
C SER A 79 15.37 26.11 -20.75
N SER A 80 14.05 26.19 -20.97
CA SER A 80 13.33 27.44 -21.24
C SER A 80 12.92 28.23 -19.99
N GLY A 81 13.34 27.84 -18.79
CA GLY A 81 13.12 28.61 -17.55
C GLY A 81 11.64 28.69 -17.12
N GLY A 82 10.77 27.88 -17.74
CA GLY A 82 9.45 27.60 -17.20
C GLY A 82 9.60 26.79 -15.91
N SER A 83 8.84 27.13 -14.87
CA SER A 83 8.82 26.33 -13.65
C SER A 83 8.30 24.93 -13.99
N TYR A 84 9.20 23.93 -14.05
CA TYR A 84 8.86 22.52 -14.23
C TYR A 84 7.68 22.11 -13.33
N GLY A 85 7.65 22.62 -12.09
CA GLY A 85 6.53 22.42 -11.15
C GLY A 85 5.18 22.84 -11.74
N ASN A 86 5.09 24.00 -12.39
CA ASN A 86 3.85 24.43 -13.04
C ASN A 86 3.47 23.54 -14.24
N ALA A 87 4.47 23.05 -15.00
CA ALA A 87 4.22 22.14 -16.12
C ALA A 87 3.68 20.80 -15.62
N LEU A 88 4.26 20.27 -14.53
CA LEU A 88 3.81 19.04 -13.89
C LEU A 88 2.44 19.20 -13.25
N GLU A 89 2.21 20.28 -12.51
CA GLU A 89 0.91 20.62 -11.93
C GLU A 89 -0.16 20.73 -13.03
N THR A 90 0.15 21.38 -14.15
CA THR A 90 -0.77 21.48 -15.30
C THR A 90 -1.01 20.12 -15.95
N ALA A 91 0.00 19.26 -16.04
CA ALA A 91 -0.15 17.92 -16.57
C ALA A 91 -1.02 17.02 -15.66
N ILE A 92 -1.02 17.26 -14.34
CA ILE A 92 -1.80 16.47 -13.37
C ILE A 92 -3.23 17.02 -13.19
N THR A 93 -3.38 18.34 -13.02
CA THR A 93 -4.65 18.99 -12.64
C THR A 93 -5.37 19.70 -13.78
N GLY A 94 -4.67 19.98 -14.89
CA GLY A 94 -5.26 20.67 -16.04
C GLY A 94 -6.17 19.77 -16.87
N ASP A 95 -6.71 20.33 -17.95
CA ASP A 95 -7.45 19.58 -19.00
C ASP A 95 -6.46 18.72 -19.83
N SER A 96 -5.73 17.83 -19.17
CA SER A 96 -4.75 16.93 -19.77
C SER A 96 -5.36 15.56 -20.03
N GLU A 97 -4.79 14.83 -20.99
CA GLU A 97 -5.18 13.44 -21.24
C GLU A 97 -4.98 12.55 -19.99
N TYR A 98 -4.03 12.89 -19.12
CA TYR A 98 -3.80 12.14 -17.88
C TYR A 98 -4.94 12.34 -16.88
N ALA A 99 -5.32 13.59 -16.62
CA ALA A 99 -6.45 13.92 -15.76
C ALA A 99 -7.74 13.29 -16.30
N ASP A 100 -8.00 13.39 -17.61
CA ASP A 100 -9.16 12.79 -18.24
C ASP A 100 -9.15 11.25 -18.18
N SER A 101 -8.00 10.61 -18.39
CA SER A 101 -7.88 9.15 -18.31
C SER A 101 -8.14 8.66 -16.89
N TYR A 102 -7.61 9.35 -15.89
CA TYR A 102 -7.76 8.97 -14.48
C TYR A 102 -9.17 9.20 -13.95
N LEU A 103 -9.80 10.34 -14.30
CA LEU A 103 -11.20 10.64 -13.97
C LEU A 103 -12.19 9.63 -14.57
N ASN A 104 -11.77 8.94 -15.63
CA ASN A 104 -12.55 7.87 -16.27
C ASN A 104 -12.15 6.46 -15.81
N THR A 105 -11.17 6.31 -14.92
CA THR A 105 -10.79 5.01 -14.36
C THR A 105 -11.95 4.46 -13.55
N THR A 106 -12.43 3.28 -13.94
CA THR A 106 -13.55 2.62 -13.27
C THR A 106 -13.12 1.36 -12.53
N ALA A 107 -13.46 1.24 -11.24
CA ALA A 107 -13.50 -0.05 -10.58
C ALA A 107 -14.96 -0.56 -10.56
N SER A 108 -15.17 -1.83 -10.92
CA SER A 108 -16.50 -2.44 -10.99
C SER A 108 -17.51 -1.65 -11.84
N SER A 109 -17.04 -1.11 -12.99
CA SER A 109 -17.84 -0.31 -13.94
C SER A 109 -18.35 1.04 -13.40
N ARG A 110 -17.69 1.63 -12.39
CA ARG A 110 -17.96 2.99 -11.90
C ARG A 110 -16.68 3.76 -11.62
N PRO A 111 -16.63 5.09 -11.85
CA PRO A 111 -15.48 5.92 -11.48
C PRO A 111 -15.18 5.81 -9.98
N THR A 112 -13.92 5.60 -9.61
CA THR A 112 -13.49 5.47 -8.21
C THR A 112 -12.77 6.69 -7.67
N ALA A 113 -11.95 7.33 -8.49
CA ALA A 113 -11.33 8.59 -8.16
C ALA A 113 -11.89 9.69 -9.06
N THR A 114 -12.26 10.79 -8.42
CA THR A 114 -13.15 11.77 -9.05
C THR A 114 -12.55 13.15 -9.14
N ARG A 115 -11.44 13.40 -8.45
CA ARG A 115 -10.76 14.69 -8.50
C ARG A 115 -9.34 14.63 -7.94
N ILE A 116 -8.41 15.35 -8.57
CA ILE A 116 -7.16 15.79 -7.97
C ILE A 116 -7.24 17.32 -7.93
N GLU A 117 -7.24 17.93 -6.74
CA GLU A 117 -7.57 19.35 -6.57
C GLU A 117 -6.35 20.26 -6.51
N THR A 118 -5.34 19.83 -5.77
CA THR A 118 -4.11 20.55 -5.56
C THR A 118 -2.96 19.59 -5.74
N VAL A 119 -1.85 20.10 -6.26
CA VAL A 119 -0.61 19.34 -6.40
C VAL A 119 0.53 20.25 -5.97
N ASP A 120 1.19 19.88 -4.88
CA ASP A 120 2.42 20.48 -4.41
C ASP A 120 3.60 19.60 -4.88
N VAL A 121 4.48 20.20 -5.68
CA VAL A 121 5.61 19.51 -6.29
C VAL A 121 6.87 19.82 -5.49
N VAL A 122 7.48 18.80 -4.89
CA VAL A 122 8.71 18.94 -4.10
C VAL A 122 9.91 18.92 -5.04
N MET A 123 10.43 20.11 -5.35
CA MET A 123 11.53 20.35 -6.29
C MET A 123 12.93 20.07 -5.72
N GLU A 124 13.10 18.88 -5.11
CA GLU A 124 14.35 18.43 -4.50
C GLU A 124 15.20 17.53 -5.40
N ALA A 125 14.85 17.39 -6.68
CA ALA A 125 15.66 16.64 -7.63
C ALA A 125 16.54 17.56 -8.49
N ARG A 126 17.71 17.05 -8.84
CA ARG A 126 18.59 17.57 -9.89
C ARG A 126 18.69 16.54 -10.98
N VAL A 127 18.36 16.97 -12.19
CA VAL A 127 18.31 16.11 -13.36
C VAL A 127 19.37 16.55 -14.34
N ALA A 128 20.16 15.60 -14.82
CA ALA A 128 21.14 15.77 -15.89
C ALA A 128 20.80 14.80 -17.02
N THR A 129 20.71 15.32 -18.24
CA THR A 129 20.48 14.53 -19.45
C THR A 129 21.43 15.02 -20.53
N ASN A 130 22.48 14.27 -20.81
CA ASN A 130 23.52 14.71 -21.74
C ASN A 130 24.02 13.56 -22.60
N SER A 131 24.65 13.91 -23.72
CA SER A 131 25.48 12.97 -24.47
C SER A 131 26.70 12.59 -23.65
N ILE A 132 27.11 11.33 -23.76
CA ILE A 132 28.41 10.89 -23.27
C ILE A 132 29.45 11.45 -24.25
N GLY A 133 30.48 12.11 -23.72
CA GLY A 133 31.62 12.59 -24.51
C GLY A 133 32.91 11.89 -24.09
N ASN A 134 34.00 12.16 -24.82
CA ASN A 134 35.30 11.50 -24.65
C ASN A 134 36.03 11.76 -23.29
N GLU A 135 35.38 12.38 -22.31
CA GLU A 135 35.97 12.69 -20.99
C GLU A 135 35.23 11.91 -19.90
N SER A 136 35.96 11.40 -18.90
CA SER A 136 35.34 10.79 -17.71
C SER A 136 34.46 11.84 -17.05
N VAL A 137 33.18 11.49 -16.84
CA VAL A 137 32.23 12.36 -16.18
C VAL A 137 32.10 11.87 -14.75
N ASP A 138 32.60 12.67 -13.81
CA ASP A 138 32.27 12.49 -12.41
C ASP A 138 30.92 13.13 -12.13
N LEU A 139 29.93 12.29 -11.89
CA LEU A 139 28.55 12.71 -11.74
C LEU A 139 28.25 13.22 -10.33
N MET A 140 29.22 13.20 -9.40
CA MET A 140 29.03 13.62 -8.01
C MET A 140 30.21 14.34 -7.34
N ASN A 141 31.41 14.41 -7.92
CA ASN A 141 32.53 15.10 -7.27
C ASN A 141 32.26 16.60 -7.17
N ASN A 142 32.06 17.04 -5.94
CA ASN A 142 32.20 18.43 -5.60
C ASN A 142 33.53 18.63 -4.85
N GLU A 143 34.56 19.13 -5.51
CA GLU A 143 35.79 19.59 -4.83
C GLU A 143 35.50 20.75 -3.84
N SER A 144 34.36 21.45 -3.99
CA SER A 144 33.92 22.56 -3.15
C SER A 144 32.87 22.19 -2.08
N ALA A 145 32.27 21.00 -2.10
CA ALA A 145 31.27 20.54 -1.13
C ALA A 145 31.74 19.25 -0.47
N ILE A 146 32.73 19.42 0.39
CA ILE A 146 33.08 18.50 1.48
C ILE A 146 31.77 18.02 2.15
N ASN A 147 31.37 16.76 1.91
CA ASN A 147 30.26 16.00 2.53
C ASN A 147 28.84 16.10 1.94
N THR A 148 28.63 16.29 0.63
CA THR A 148 27.26 16.14 0.07
C THR A 148 27.02 14.71 -0.41
N THR A 149 26.70 13.81 0.53
CA THR A 149 26.16 12.48 0.23
C THR A 149 24.81 12.65 -0.49
N ARG A 150 24.63 12.06 -1.69
CA ARG A 150 23.38 12.21 -2.47
C ARG A 150 22.70 10.85 -2.69
N HIS A 151 21.37 10.84 -2.72
CA HIS A 151 20.60 9.69 -3.18
C HIS A 151 20.44 9.76 -4.70
N VAL A 152 20.65 8.64 -5.38
CA VAL A 152 20.43 8.52 -6.83
C VAL A 152 19.09 7.86 -7.06
N GLY A 153 18.16 8.59 -7.65
CA GLY A 153 16.82 8.10 -7.91
C GLY A 153 16.68 7.42 -9.26
N HIS A 154 17.44 7.89 -10.24
CA HIS A 154 17.46 7.35 -11.60
C HIS A 154 18.86 7.48 -12.15
N PHE A 155 19.35 6.41 -12.76
CA PHE A 155 20.54 6.46 -13.57
C PHE A 155 20.42 5.48 -14.72
N ALA A 156 20.22 6.02 -15.91
CA ALA A 156 20.15 5.23 -17.13
C ALA A 156 21.19 5.68 -18.14
N LEU A 157 21.68 4.72 -18.91
CA LEU A 157 22.65 4.91 -19.98
C LEU A 157 22.07 4.32 -21.26
N GLU A 158 22.04 5.11 -22.33
CA GLU A 158 21.58 4.69 -23.65
C GLU A 158 22.71 4.88 -24.66
N PHE A 159 23.03 3.83 -25.40
CA PHE A 159 24.09 3.86 -26.42
C PHE A 159 23.71 2.99 -27.62
N ASP A 160 24.20 3.39 -28.79
CA ASP A 160 24.02 2.67 -30.04
C ASP A 160 25.32 1.94 -30.42
N PRO A 161 25.36 0.59 -30.39
CA PRO A 161 26.59 -0.15 -30.63
C PRO A 161 27.14 -0.04 -32.05
N ASP A 162 26.36 0.50 -32.99
CA ASP A 162 26.84 0.71 -34.37
C ASP A 162 27.77 1.93 -34.48
N ASP A 163 27.70 2.86 -33.52
CA ASP A 163 28.40 4.15 -33.55
C ASP A 163 29.47 4.28 -32.47
N SER A 164 29.65 3.26 -31.62
CA SER A 164 30.52 3.33 -30.45
C SER A 164 31.57 2.21 -30.44
N ASP A 165 32.84 2.57 -30.66
CA ASP A 165 33.97 1.69 -30.35
C ASP A 165 34.37 1.95 -28.88
N GLY A 166 34.52 0.91 -28.06
CA GLY A 166 35.15 1.04 -26.74
C GLY A 166 34.28 0.66 -25.53
N ASP A 167 34.99 0.38 -24.43
CA ASP A 167 34.40 -0.08 -23.17
C ASP A 167 33.79 1.09 -22.39
N ILE A 168 32.64 0.86 -21.76
CA ILE A 168 32.03 1.82 -20.82
C ILE A 168 32.12 1.24 -19.42
N THR A 169 32.71 1.98 -18.49
CA THR A 169 32.81 1.61 -17.08
C THR A 169 32.02 2.58 -16.23
N VAL A 170 31.10 2.03 -15.43
CA VAL A 170 30.33 2.79 -14.45
C VAL A 170 30.76 2.34 -13.06
N ARG A 171 31.28 3.26 -12.26
CA ARG A 171 31.74 3.00 -10.89
C ARG A 171 30.91 3.82 -9.92
N SER A 172 30.50 3.22 -8.81
CA SER A 172 29.82 3.93 -7.71
C SER A 172 30.55 3.71 -6.39
N VAL A 173 30.68 4.75 -5.58
CA VAL A 173 31.17 4.68 -4.21
C VAL A 173 30.09 5.19 -3.27
N ASN A 174 29.56 4.31 -2.43
CA ASN A 174 28.58 4.69 -1.42
C ASN A 174 29.26 5.40 -0.24
N SER A 175 28.45 6.09 0.58
CA SER A 175 28.92 6.90 1.72
C SER A 175 29.60 6.08 2.83
N SER A 176 29.49 4.75 2.77
CA SER A 176 30.20 3.82 3.66
C SER A 176 31.57 3.40 3.09
N GLY A 177 31.96 3.90 1.92
CA GLY A 177 33.18 3.53 1.18
C GLY A 177 33.06 2.22 0.39
N GLY A 178 31.86 1.66 0.26
CA GLY A 178 31.59 0.49 -0.57
C GLY A 178 31.66 0.86 -2.04
N THR A 179 32.44 0.09 -2.81
CA THR A 179 32.62 0.32 -4.25
C THR A 179 31.92 -0.78 -5.04
N LYS A 180 31.14 -0.39 -6.06
CA LYS A 180 30.66 -1.30 -7.10
C LYS A 180 31.11 -0.75 -8.46
N GLU A 181 31.32 -1.64 -9.41
CA GLU A 181 31.77 -1.29 -10.75
C GLU A 181 31.18 -2.26 -11.77
N VAL A 182 30.68 -1.72 -12.88
CA VAL A 182 30.20 -2.48 -14.04
C VAL A 182 30.99 -2.00 -15.24
N THR A 183 31.62 -2.93 -15.96
CA THR A 183 32.25 -2.66 -17.26
C THR A 183 31.46 -3.34 -18.37
N ILE A 184 30.98 -2.54 -19.31
CA ILE A 184 30.26 -2.93 -20.52
C ILE A 184 31.31 -2.93 -21.64
N ALA A 185 31.73 -4.12 -22.04
CA ALA A 185 32.75 -4.30 -23.07
C ALA A 185 32.13 -4.40 -24.45
N ASP A 186 32.69 -3.65 -25.39
CA ASP A 186 32.35 -3.76 -26.80
C ASP A 186 33.00 -5.02 -27.40
N SER A 187 32.20 -5.85 -28.06
CA SER A 187 32.66 -7.04 -28.78
C SER A 187 32.64 -6.89 -30.31
N GLY A 188 32.30 -5.69 -30.80
CA GLY A 188 32.25 -5.28 -32.21
C GLY A 188 30.91 -5.54 -32.91
N SER A 189 30.04 -6.40 -32.37
CA SER A 189 28.67 -6.58 -32.88
C SER A 189 27.60 -6.61 -31.79
N ASP A 190 28.01 -6.73 -30.53
CA ASP A 190 27.16 -6.80 -29.35
C ASP A 190 27.94 -6.21 -28.17
N TYR A 191 27.24 -5.85 -27.11
CA TYR A 191 27.86 -5.52 -25.82
C TYR A 191 27.78 -6.68 -24.85
N THR A 192 28.84 -6.84 -24.06
CA THR A 192 28.91 -7.85 -23.01
C THR A 192 29.29 -7.21 -21.68
N ILE A 193 28.60 -7.59 -20.62
CA ILE A 193 28.99 -7.19 -19.27
C ILE A 193 30.17 -8.07 -18.84
N GLN A 194 31.29 -7.47 -18.42
CA GLN A 194 32.50 -8.25 -18.12
C GLN A 194 32.35 -9.14 -16.88
N SER A 195 31.53 -8.73 -15.91
CA SER A 195 31.30 -9.48 -14.67
C SER A 195 30.38 -10.69 -14.86
N GLU A 196 29.41 -10.61 -15.79
CA GLU A 196 28.42 -11.66 -16.04
C GLU A 196 28.05 -11.75 -17.53
N PRO A 197 27.92 -12.95 -18.12
CA PRO A 197 27.76 -13.14 -19.56
C PRO A 197 26.35 -12.78 -20.05
N CYS A 198 26.04 -11.49 -20.06
CA CYS A 198 24.83 -10.92 -20.62
C CYS A 198 25.17 -10.21 -21.92
N SER A 199 24.71 -10.80 -23.04
CA SER A 199 24.80 -10.18 -24.36
C SER A 199 23.60 -9.29 -24.61
N MET A 200 23.84 -8.08 -25.10
CA MET A 200 22.78 -7.10 -25.37
C MET A 200 22.72 -6.79 -26.87
N SER A 201 21.53 -6.92 -27.47
CA SER A 201 21.29 -6.57 -28.88
C SER A 201 20.69 -5.17 -29.00
N GLN A 202 21.18 -4.41 -29.99
CA GLN A 202 21.00 -2.96 -30.22
C GLN A 202 19.56 -2.46 -30.40
N PRO A 203 19.25 -1.18 -30.09
CA PRO A 203 19.96 -0.26 -29.18
C PRO A 203 19.80 -0.70 -27.72
N VAL A 204 20.73 -0.26 -26.85
CA VAL A 204 20.77 -0.71 -25.45
C VAL A 204 20.56 0.46 -24.51
N ARG A 205 19.53 0.36 -23.67
CA ARG A 205 19.29 1.23 -22.52
C ARG A 205 19.44 0.43 -21.23
N ILE A 206 20.40 0.79 -20.41
CA ILE A 206 20.69 0.16 -19.12
C ILE A 206 20.21 1.08 -18.02
N ASP A 207 19.43 0.56 -17.08
CA ASP A 207 19.04 1.27 -15.85
C ASP A 207 19.82 0.65 -14.68
N PHE A 208 20.74 1.42 -14.10
CA PHE A 208 21.65 0.98 -13.03
C PHE A 208 21.01 1.00 -11.63
N VAL A 209 19.84 1.61 -11.50
CA VAL A 209 19.04 1.58 -10.26
C VAL A 209 18.20 0.32 -10.23
N ARG A 210 17.52 0.02 -11.34
CA ARG A 210 16.63 -1.15 -11.44
C ARG A 210 17.31 -2.42 -11.95
N GLY A 211 18.56 -2.34 -12.38
CA GLY A 211 19.27 -3.47 -12.98
C GLY A 211 18.62 -4.00 -14.28
N THR A 212 17.99 -3.13 -15.07
CA THR A 212 17.25 -3.54 -16.28
C THR A 212 18.01 -3.23 -17.56
N ILE A 213 17.79 -4.05 -18.59
CA ILE A 213 18.23 -3.78 -19.97
C ILE A 213 16.98 -3.65 -20.84
N ASN A 214 16.83 -2.51 -21.50
CA ASN A 214 15.64 -2.16 -22.30
C ASN A 214 14.33 -2.35 -21.51
N GLY A 215 14.37 -2.02 -20.21
CA GLY A 215 13.24 -2.15 -19.28
C GLY A 215 12.91 -3.58 -18.84
N THR A 216 13.72 -4.58 -19.23
CA THR A 216 13.58 -5.96 -18.75
C THR A 216 14.62 -6.24 -17.67
N GLU A 217 14.19 -6.68 -16.49
CA GLU A 217 15.09 -7.14 -15.41
C GLU A 217 15.96 -8.31 -15.88
N ARG A 218 17.23 -8.27 -15.50
CA ARG A 218 18.20 -9.32 -15.84
C ARG A 218 19.16 -9.54 -14.67
N GLU A 219 19.42 -10.80 -14.36
CA GLU A 219 20.50 -11.22 -13.46
C GLU A 219 21.86 -11.05 -14.17
N CYS A 220 22.29 -9.79 -14.29
CA CYS A 220 23.55 -9.40 -14.93
C CYS A 220 24.46 -8.57 -14.01
N GLY A 221 24.14 -8.49 -12.72
CA GLY A 221 24.85 -7.66 -11.76
C GLY A 221 24.83 -6.16 -12.09
N LEU A 222 23.75 -5.68 -12.71
CA LEU A 222 23.60 -4.28 -13.13
C LEU A 222 23.11 -3.34 -12.03
N GLU A 223 22.71 -3.87 -10.88
CA GLU A 223 22.27 -3.14 -9.69
C GLU A 223 23.47 -2.47 -8.99
N LEU A 224 23.99 -1.45 -9.66
CA LEU A 224 25.09 -0.63 -9.18
C LEU A 224 24.60 0.33 -8.08
N ILE A 225 23.39 0.87 -8.28
CA ILE A 225 22.81 1.90 -7.44
C ILE A 225 21.62 1.35 -6.66
N ASP A 226 21.67 1.47 -5.35
CA ASP A 226 20.53 1.29 -4.44
C ASP A 226 19.96 2.69 -4.15
N PRO A 227 18.70 2.97 -4.50
CA PRO A 227 18.16 4.32 -4.37
C PRO A 227 17.98 4.76 -2.90
N ASP A 228 18.02 3.83 -1.94
CA ASP A 228 17.96 4.11 -0.50
C ASP A 228 19.35 4.32 0.12
N GLU A 229 20.41 3.95 -0.60
CA GLU A 229 21.77 4.29 -0.23
C GLU A 229 22.13 5.71 -0.70
N SER A 230 23.09 6.30 0.00
CA SER A 230 23.67 7.58 -0.37
C SER A 230 25.07 7.36 -0.95
N TYR A 231 25.38 8.11 -2.00
CA TYR A 231 26.61 8.00 -2.77
C TYR A 231 27.47 9.24 -2.61
N ASP A 232 28.78 8.98 -2.50
CA ASP A 232 29.83 10.00 -2.52
C ASP A 232 30.29 10.25 -3.97
N GLU A 233 30.31 9.19 -4.79
CA GLU A 233 30.84 9.22 -6.16
C GLU A 233 30.02 8.31 -7.07
N VAL A 234 29.68 8.80 -8.25
CA VAL A 234 29.24 7.97 -9.38
C VAL A 234 30.03 8.46 -10.59
N GLU A 235 30.90 7.61 -11.11
CA GLU A 235 31.82 7.92 -12.20
C GLU A 235 31.40 7.14 -13.45
N LEU A 236 31.26 7.86 -14.56
CA LEU A 236 31.08 7.28 -15.89
C LEU A 236 32.39 7.49 -16.67
N SER A 237 33.15 6.41 -16.83
CA SER A 237 34.37 6.39 -17.64
C SER A 237 34.10 5.68 -18.95
N GLN A 238 34.67 6.22 -20.03
CA GLN A 238 34.47 5.70 -21.38
C GLN A 238 35.81 5.49 -22.09
N GLY A 239 35.87 4.45 -22.94
CA GLY A 239 36.94 4.24 -23.90
C GLY A 239 36.95 5.29 -25.02
N ASP A 240 38.00 5.28 -25.83
CA ASP A 240 38.07 6.14 -27.02
C ASP A 240 36.92 5.77 -27.99
N ASP A 241 36.10 6.74 -28.38
CA ASP A 241 35.06 6.65 -29.43
C ASP A 241 33.73 5.98 -29.07
N ALA A 242 33.35 5.87 -27.79
CA ALA A 242 31.98 5.45 -27.49
C ALA A 242 31.00 6.64 -27.53
N ASP A 243 29.86 6.44 -28.18
CA ASP A 243 28.80 7.42 -28.32
C ASP A 243 27.55 6.95 -27.55
N GLY A 244 26.88 7.89 -26.89
CA GLY A 244 25.65 7.60 -26.18
C GLY A 244 25.10 8.81 -25.44
N SER A 245 24.16 8.55 -24.55
CA SER A 245 23.59 9.53 -23.63
C SER A 245 23.34 8.91 -22.26
N TYR A 246 23.32 9.75 -21.25
CA TYR A 246 22.93 9.34 -19.90
C TYR A 246 21.80 10.22 -19.38
N GLU A 247 21.03 9.63 -18.48
CA GLU A 247 19.98 10.28 -17.70
C GLU A 247 20.31 10.04 -16.23
N LEU A 248 20.48 11.11 -15.46
CA LEU A 248 20.80 11.03 -14.04
C LEU A 248 19.84 11.92 -13.25
N VAL A 249 19.24 11.37 -12.20
CA VAL A 249 18.43 12.12 -11.25
C VAL A 249 18.92 11.86 -9.84
N VAL A 250 19.32 12.93 -9.16
CA VAL A 250 19.85 12.89 -7.80
C VAL A 250 19.04 13.78 -6.87
N LYS A 251 18.94 13.40 -5.60
CA LYS A 251 18.32 14.24 -4.58
C LYS A 251 19.29 15.34 -4.15
N GLY A 252 18.83 16.58 -4.17
CA GLY A 252 19.56 17.75 -3.69
C GLY A 252 19.13 19.06 -4.34
N ASP A 253 19.49 20.17 -3.68
CA ASP A 253 19.29 21.54 -4.17
C ASP A 253 20.56 22.16 -4.75
N GLN A 254 21.66 21.41 -4.78
CA GLN A 254 22.93 21.83 -5.36
C GLN A 254 23.09 21.24 -6.75
N ASP A 255 23.57 22.04 -7.69
CA ASP A 255 23.87 21.58 -9.04
C ASP A 255 24.89 20.44 -9.01
N ILE A 256 24.93 19.70 -10.11
CA ILE A 256 25.89 18.61 -10.30
C ILE A 256 27.11 19.23 -10.99
N ASP A 257 28.21 19.34 -10.26
CA ASP A 257 29.42 19.97 -10.79
C ASP A 257 29.97 19.15 -11.96
N GLY A 258 30.55 19.84 -12.96
CA GLY A 258 31.14 19.18 -14.13
C GLY A 258 30.13 18.72 -15.18
N ILE A 259 28.83 18.91 -14.93
CA ILE A 259 27.77 18.60 -15.89
C ILE A 259 27.12 19.89 -16.39
N ASP A 260 27.16 20.11 -17.70
CA ASP A 260 26.37 21.15 -18.36
C ASP A 260 24.88 20.72 -18.40
N ASP A 261 23.94 21.67 -18.45
CA ASP A 261 22.50 21.39 -18.58
C ASP A 261 21.88 20.54 -17.45
N VAL A 262 22.15 20.94 -16.20
CA VAL A 262 21.42 20.44 -15.01
C VAL A 262 20.18 21.29 -14.75
N HIS A 263 19.02 20.66 -14.56
CA HIS A 263 17.78 21.34 -14.18
C HIS A 263 17.15 20.79 -12.90
N TYR A 264 16.21 21.57 -12.36
CA TYR A 264 15.39 21.15 -11.23
C TYR A 264 14.35 20.13 -11.70
N GLY A 265 14.15 19.08 -10.90
CA GLY A 265 13.09 18.09 -11.07
C GLY A 265 12.31 17.86 -9.78
N ALA A 266 11.22 17.11 -9.87
CA ALA A 266 10.48 16.64 -8.71
C ALA A 266 11.14 15.41 -8.10
N TRP A 267 11.19 15.36 -6.77
CA TRP A 267 11.55 14.15 -6.01
C TRP A 267 10.32 13.49 -5.36
N ASP A 268 9.33 14.31 -4.98
CA ASP A 268 8.08 13.91 -4.34
C ASP A 268 6.93 14.80 -4.87
N ILE A 269 5.72 14.28 -4.87
CA ILE A 269 4.49 14.98 -5.22
C ILE A 269 3.50 14.80 -4.08
N ALA A 270 2.96 15.88 -3.55
CA ALA A 270 1.85 15.83 -2.60
C ALA A 270 0.58 16.33 -3.30
N ALA A 271 -0.42 15.47 -3.48
CA ALA A 271 -1.65 15.77 -4.22
C ALA A 271 -2.90 15.53 -3.37
N ASP A 272 -3.85 16.46 -3.35
CA ASP A 272 -5.15 16.24 -2.73
C ASP A 272 -6.04 15.39 -3.67
N VAL A 273 -6.26 14.13 -3.31
CA VAL A 273 -7.01 13.14 -4.10
C VAL A 273 -8.38 12.90 -3.46
N THR A 274 -9.45 13.14 -4.20
CA THR A 274 -10.82 12.81 -3.80
C THR A 274 -11.26 11.47 -4.37
N TYR A 275 -11.36 10.48 -3.48
CA TYR A 275 -12.02 9.21 -3.76
C TYR A 275 -13.53 9.36 -3.52
N THR A 276 -14.34 8.99 -4.50
CA THR A 276 -15.80 8.98 -4.35
C THR A 276 -16.37 7.67 -4.86
N SER A 277 -17.04 6.96 -3.96
CA SER A 277 -17.87 5.79 -4.24
C SER A 277 -19.32 6.06 -3.87
N ASN A 278 -20.18 5.06 -4.02
CA ASN A 278 -21.59 5.18 -3.60
C ASN A 278 -21.79 5.24 -2.08
N GLU A 279 -20.81 4.76 -1.32
CA GLU A 279 -20.93 4.57 0.13
C GLU A 279 -20.02 5.53 0.89
N VAL A 280 -18.88 5.86 0.31
CA VAL A 280 -17.82 6.64 0.94
C VAL A 280 -17.27 7.66 -0.05
N SER A 281 -17.14 8.91 0.40
CA SER A 281 -16.39 9.96 -0.28
C SER A 281 -15.42 10.57 0.73
N TYR A 282 -14.13 10.62 0.38
CA TYR A 282 -13.11 11.29 1.19
C TYR A 282 -12.11 11.98 0.28
N THR A 283 -11.48 13.02 0.79
CA THR A 283 -10.32 13.68 0.16
C THR A 283 -9.12 13.48 1.06
N ARG A 284 -8.00 13.05 0.50
CA ARG A 284 -6.76 12.81 1.25
C ARG A 284 -5.57 13.48 0.56
N LEU A 285 -4.57 13.87 1.34
CA LEU A 285 -3.28 14.29 0.81
C LEU A 285 -2.46 13.04 0.49
N GLN A 286 -2.32 12.71 -0.79
CA GLN A 286 -1.48 11.63 -1.26
C GLN A 286 -0.05 12.15 -1.49
N ARG A 287 0.94 11.56 -0.82
CA ARG A 287 2.35 11.74 -1.19
C ARG A 287 2.78 10.63 -2.13
N VAL A 288 3.46 10.98 -3.22
CA VAL A 288 3.93 10.08 -4.26
C VAL A 288 5.43 10.32 -4.43
N PRO A 289 6.27 9.51 -3.76
CA PRO A 289 7.71 9.56 -3.97
C PRO A 289 8.00 9.08 -5.39
N ILE A 290 8.80 9.86 -6.12
CA ILE A 290 9.15 9.52 -7.50
C ILE A 290 10.33 8.54 -7.54
N TYR A 291 11.20 8.62 -6.52
CA TYR A 291 12.44 7.87 -6.40
C TYR A 291 12.69 7.37 -4.97
N GLY A 292 13.37 6.22 -4.85
CA GLY A 292 13.63 5.55 -3.58
C GLY A 292 12.44 4.77 -3.03
N GLU A 293 12.66 3.96 -1.99
CA GLU A 293 11.60 3.30 -1.25
C GLU A 293 10.90 4.31 -0.32
N GLY A 294 10.21 5.27 -0.94
CA GLY A 294 9.23 6.09 -0.24
C GLY A 294 7.83 5.48 -0.22
N SER A 295 7.53 4.46 -1.03
CA SER A 295 6.19 3.85 -1.12
C SER A 295 6.23 2.33 -1.30
N GLN A 296 6.43 1.61 -0.20
CA GLN A 296 5.74 0.33 0.03
C GLN A 296 4.64 0.52 1.10
N ASN A 297 4.03 1.71 1.13
CA ASN A 297 2.83 1.95 1.90
C ASN A 297 1.73 2.47 0.96
N PRO A 298 0.87 1.59 0.39
CA PRO A 298 -0.21 1.95 -0.55
C PRO A 298 -1.30 2.88 0.03
N PHE A 299 -1.07 3.39 1.24
CA PHE A 299 -1.94 4.34 1.92
C PHE A 299 -1.39 5.77 1.96
N GLY A 300 -0.23 6.03 1.35
CA GLY A 300 0.43 7.33 1.42
C GLY A 300 0.90 7.61 2.85
N LEU A 301 2.00 8.32 3.00
CA LEU A 301 2.51 8.73 4.29
C LEU A 301 1.38 9.41 5.11
N VAL A 302 0.93 8.75 6.19
CA VAL A 302 0.97 9.45 7.47
C VAL A 302 2.38 10.06 7.51
N PRO A 303 2.54 11.39 7.60
CA PRO A 303 3.86 12.01 7.73
C PRO A 303 4.67 11.24 8.78
N ASN A 304 5.97 10.99 8.58
CA ASN A 304 6.85 10.37 9.58
C ASN A 304 6.78 11.10 10.94
N GLY A 305 5.75 10.81 11.69
CA GLY A 305 5.11 11.71 12.62
C GLY A 305 4.14 10.86 13.40
N PHE A 306 4.61 10.49 14.58
CA PHE A 306 3.75 9.97 15.63
C PHE A 306 2.56 10.93 15.79
N CYS A 307 1.43 10.42 16.25
CA CYS A 307 0.26 11.24 16.50
C CYS A 307 0.57 12.38 17.50
N ASP A 308 1.10 13.52 17.04
CA ASP A 308 1.45 14.68 17.88
C ASP A 308 0.20 15.30 18.49
N ASN A 309 -0.95 15.09 17.83
CA ASN A 309 -2.26 15.55 18.26
C ASN A 309 -2.99 14.58 19.19
N LEU A 310 -2.59 13.30 19.25
CA LEU A 310 -3.09 12.37 20.25
C LEU A 310 -2.24 12.50 21.50
N ASN A 311 -2.87 12.50 22.66
CA ASN A 311 -2.14 12.57 23.92
C ASN A 311 -1.54 11.20 24.25
N LEU A 312 -0.44 10.87 23.57
CA LEU A 312 0.33 9.64 23.80
C LEU A 312 1.14 9.69 25.10
N THR A 313 0.95 10.67 25.99
CA THR A 313 1.60 10.68 27.32
C THR A 313 0.74 10.05 28.41
N GLY A 314 -0.53 9.78 28.13
CA GLY A 314 -1.45 9.05 29.00
C GLY A 314 -1.20 7.53 29.00
N GLY A 315 -1.96 6.80 29.83
CA GLY A 315 -2.01 5.33 29.80
C GLY A 315 -2.92 4.77 28.71
N SER A 316 -3.76 5.62 28.12
CA SER A 316 -4.64 5.28 27.00
C SER A 316 -4.86 6.48 26.10
N THR A 317 -5.38 6.25 24.90
CA THR A 317 -5.96 7.29 24.06
C THR A 317 -7.19 6.78 23.33
N THR A 318 -8.17 7.66 23.14
CA THR A 318 -9.37 7.37 22.35
C THR A 318 -9.35 8.22 21.09
N ILE A 319 -9.72 7.65 19.95
CA ILE A 319 -9.97 8.43 18.73
C ILE A 319 -11.33 9.11 18.90
N ASP A 320 -11.35 10.44 18.82
CA ASP A 320 -12.56 11.22 19.07
C ASP A 320 -13.72 10.81 18.11
N ASP A 321 -14.94 10.77 18.65
CA ASP A 321 -16.22 10.49 17.98
C ASP A 321 -16.34 11.12 16.57
N GLY A 322 -16.64 10.26 15.59
CA GLY A 322 -16.84 10.61 14.19
C GLY A 322 -15.63 11.24 13.50
N LYS A 323 -14.45 11.26 14.14
CA LYS A 323 -13.24 11.81 13.51
C LYS A 323 -12.49 10.76 12.72
N ILE A 324 -11.94 11.21 11.60
CA ILE A 324 -10.88 10.51 10.90
C ILE A 324 -9.56 11.02 11.47
N THR A 325 -8.76 10.11 12.02
CA THR A 325 -7.40 10.36 12.50
C THR A 325 -6.43 9.59 11.62
N GLU A 326 -5.49 10.31 11.02
CA GLU A 326 -4.50 9.71 10.12
C GLU A 326 -3.14 9.76 10.82
N CYS A 327 -2.80 8.68 11.54
CA CYS A 327 -1.48 8.54 12.11
C CYS A 327 -1.07 7.10 12.48
N ASP A 328 0.23 6.85 12.48
CA ASP A 328 0.81 5.67 13.09
C ASP A 328 0.83 5.85 14.62
N ILE A 329 0.25 4.89 15.32
CA ILE A 329 0.32 4.83 16.78
C ILE A 329 1.40 3.83 17.17
N LYS A 330 2.59 4.36 17.49
CA LYS A 330 3.74 3.56 17.94
C LYS A 330 4.08 3.89 19.40
N LYS A 331 3.67 3.03 20.33
CA LYS A 331 3.96 3.15 21.77
C LYS A 331 4.16 1.79 22.44
N ALA A 332 5.20 1.09 21.98
CA ALA A 332 5.67 -0.17 22.53
C ALA A 332 6.90 0.01 23.47
N ASP A 333 6.77 0.90 24.46
CA ASP A 333 7.83 1.27 25.42
C ASP A 333 7.73 0.55 26.79
N GLY A 334 6.83 -0.42 26.90
CA GLY A 334 6.51 -1.17 28.11
C GLY A 334 5.50 -0.47 29.04
N SER A 335 4.93 0.67 28.64
CA SER A 335 3.98 1.42 29.47
C SER A 335 2.59 0.77 29.59
N GLY A 336 2.27 -0.20 28.73
CA GLY A 336 0.93 -0.81 28.65
C GLY A 336 -0.10 0.16 28.06
N PHE A 337 0.32 1.02 27.15
CA PHE A 337 -0.54 2.03 26.54
C PHE A 337 -1.65 1.42 25.68
N THR A 338 -2.90 1.77 25.97
CA THR A 338 -4.07 1.28 25.22
C THR A 338 -4.57 2.28 24.19
N VAL A 339 -5.24 1.80 23.14
CA VAL A 339 -5.84 2.61 22.09
C VAL A 339 -7.29 2.17 21.91
N ASP A 340 -8.21 3.11 21.99
CA ASP A 340 -9.63 2.86 21.78
C ASP A 340 -10.08 3.62 20.51
N ILE A 341 -10.60 2.90 19.52
CA ILE A 341 -11.20 3.46 18.31
C ILE A 341 -12.71 3.20 18.45
N ALA A 342 -13.49 4.21 18.79
CA ALA A 342 -14.91 4.06 19.15
C ALA A 342 -15.77 5.12 18.44
N ASP A 343 -17.07 5.10 18.70
CA ASP A 343 -18.03 6.14 18.29
C ASP A 343 -17.93 6.48 16.78
N GLU A 344 -18.07 5.50 15.89
CA GLU A 344 -18.02 5.66 14.42
C GLU A 344 -16.72 6.35 13.91
N SER A 345 -15.66 6.43 14.73
CA SER A 345 -14.41 7.06 14.34
C SER A 345 -13.62 6.21 13.36
N THR A 346 -12.65 6.83 12.68
CA THR A 346 -11.77 6.14 11.74
C THR A 346 -10.31 6.43 12.08
N LEU A 347 -9.49 5.40 12.21
CA LEU A 347 -8.04 5.51 12.25
C LEU A 347 -7.46 5.02 10.93
N VAL A 348 -6.58 5.81 10.33
CA VAL A 348 -5.77 5.41 9.17
C VAL A 348 -4.31 5.44 9.56
N GLY A 349 -3.66 4.29 9.57
CA GLY A 349 -2.27 4.15 10.00
C GLY A 349 -2.00 2.82 10.70
N GLU A 350 -0.73 2.56 10.99
CA GLU A 350 -0.32 1.34 11.68
C GLU A 350 -0.43 1.48 13.19
N VAL A 351 -0.79 0.39 13.87
CA VAL A 351 -0.84 0.34 15.32
C VAL A 351 0.22 -0.65 15.85
N GLU A 352 1.12 -0.13 16.68
CA GLU A 352 2.11 -0.89 17.43
C GLU A 352 2.16 -0.37 18.89
N ILE A 353 1.47 -1.06 19.78
CA ILE A 353 1.34 -0.67 21.19
C ILE A 353 1.65 -1.83 22.13
N ASP A 354 1.98 -1.50 23.38
CA ASP A 354 2.19 -2.50 24.43
C ASP A 354 0.98 -2.73 25.33
N GLY A 355 -0.12 -1.99 25.14
CA GLY A 355 -1.41 -2.21 25.80
C GLY A 355 -2.48 -2.73 24.84
N ASP A 356 -3.73 -2.69 25.26
CA ASP A 356 -4.86 -3.23 24.52
C ASP A 356 -5.28 -2.30 23.37
N LEU A 357 -5.77 -2.87 22.27
CA LEU A 357 -6.39 -2.16 21.15
C LEU A 357 -7.86 -2.55 21.07
N ASP A 358 -8.75 -1.58 21.27
CA ASP A 358 -10.19 -1.75 21.19
C ASP A 358 -10.73 -1.04 19.93
N ILE A 359 -11.51 -1.74 19.11
CA ILE A 359 -12.17 -1.20 17.91
C ILE A 359 -13.68 -1.46 18.04
N THR A 360 -14.43 -0.44 18.46
CA THR A 360 -15.84 -0.58 18.85
C THR A 360 -16.79 0.36 18.11
N ASP A 361 -18.09 0.14 18.28
CA ASP A 361 -19.16 1.08 17.92
C ASP A 361 -19.10 1.55 16.45
N GLU A 362 -19.09 0.58 15.52
CA GLU A 362 -19.02 0.82 14.06
C GLU A 362 -17.76 1.58 13.60
N SER A 363 -16.75 1.72 14.44
CA SER A 363 -15.50 2.38 14.09
C SER A 363 -14.67 1.57 13.09
N THR A 364 -13.74 2.23 12.40
CA THR A 364 -12.91 1.59 11.37
C THR A 364 -11.42 1.88 11.54
N LEU A 365 -10.60 0.82 11.52
CA LEU A 365 -9.16 0.91 11.34
C LEU A 365 -8.78 0.53 9.91
N TYR A 366 -8.12 1.45 9.20
CA TYR A 366 -7.44 1.21 7.93
C TYR A 366 -5.94 1.15 8.17
N GLY A 367 -5.38 -0.05 8.19
CA GLY A 367 -3.95 -0.25 8.46
C GLY A 367 -3.66 -1.60 9.08
N ARG A 368 -2.38 -1.85 9.33
CA ARG A 368 -1.92 -3.09 9.98
C ARG A 368 -1.85 -2.91 11.48
N VAL A 369 -2.21 -3.96 12.21
CA VAL A 369 -1.90 -4.06 13.63
C VAL A 369 -0.66 -4.93 13.77
N ILE A 370 0.47 -4.31 14.07
CA ILE A 370 1.78 -4.97 14.18
C ILE A 370 1.94 -5.63 15.55
N ARG A 371 1.36 -5.02 16.58
CA ARG A 371 1.44 -5.48 17.96
C ARG A 371 0.43 -4.77 18.87
N ALA A 372 -0.22 -5.54 19.74
CA ALA A 372 -0.94 -5.07 20.92
C ALA A 372 -0.78 -6.09 22.06
N GLN A 373 -1.33 -5.81 23.24
CA GLN A 373 -1.43 -6.77 24.34
C GLN A 373 -2.69 -7.62 24.25
N ASN A 374 -3.83 -7.05 23.88
CA ASN A 374 -4.99 -7.78 23.42
C ASN A 374 -5.62 -6.93 22.33
N ILE A 375 -6.33 -7.58 21.41
CA ILE A 375 -7.10 -6.87 20.40
C ILE A 375 -8.55 -7.28 20.59
N ASP A 376 -9.40 -6.31 20.87
CA ASP A 376 -10.85 -6.50 20.95
C ASP A 376 -11.52 -5.72 19.81
N ILE A 377 -12.25 -6.43 18.96
CA ILE A 377 -13.03 -5.82 17.88
C ILE A 377 -14.48 -6.13 18.17
N ASP A 378 -15.27 -5.11 18.54
CA ASP A 378 -16.65 -5.27 18.97
C ASP A 378 -17.57 -4.37 18.16
N ASP A 379 -18.27 -4.93 17.16
CA ASP A 379 -18.99 -4.15 16.13
C ASP A 379 -18.08 -3.18 15.32
N GLY A 380 -16.76 -3.36 15.41
CA GLY A 380 -15.75 -2.59 14.69
C GLY A 380 -15.35 -3.21 13.35
N LYS A 381 -14.64 -2.43 12.53
CA LYS A 381 -14.08 -2.88 11.25
C LYS A 381 -12.58 -2.66 11.18
N LEU A 382 -11.84 -3.66 10.72
CA LEU A 382 -10.42 -3.56 10.41
C LEU A 382 -10.16 -3.97 8.96
N ILE A 383 -9.41 -3.13 8.24
CA ILE A 383 -8.97 -3.38 6.87
C ILE A 383 -7.44 -3.35 6.86
N GLY A 384 -6.85 -4.53 6.77
CA GLY A 384 -5.42 -4.77 6.92
C GLY A 384 -5.14 -6.04 7.72
N ASP A 385 -3.87 -6.39 7.83
CA ASP A 385 -3.45 -7.60 8.52
C ASP A 385 -3.28 -7.36 10.02
N ILE A 386 -3.56 -8.39 10.81
CA ILE A 386 -3.33 -8.41 12.25
C ILE A 386 -2.21 -9.40 12.54
N ASN A 387 -1.13 -8.92 13.15
CA ASN A 387 -0.06 -9.74 13.69
C ASN A 387 0.06 -9.45 15.18
N ASN A 388 -0.44 -10.33 16.04
CA ASN A 388 -0.44 -10.11 17.48
C ASN A 388 0.31 -11.20 18.23
N LYS A 389 0.98 -10.86 19.33
CA LYS A 389 1.63 -11.88 20.19
C LYS A 389 0.69 -12.43 21.25
N GLU A 390 -0.52 -11.92 21.28
CA GLU A 390 -1.46 -12.11 22.35
C GLU A 390 -2.87 -12.31 21.78
N SER A 391 -3.86 -12.48 22.64
CA SER A 391 -5.19 -12.89 22.23
C SER A 391 -5.90 -11.83 21.37
N ILE A 392 -6.76 -12.33 20.49
CA ILE A 392 -7.62 -11.52 19.63
C ILE A 392 -9.06 -11.98 19.86
N THR A 393 -9.94 -11.04 20.15
CA THR A 393 -11.39 -11.27 20.33
C THR A 393 -12.14 -10.47 19.28
N MET A 394 -13.15 -11.07 18.67
CA MET A 394 -14.01 -10.45 17.67
C MET A 394 -15.48 -10.73 17.97
N ASP A 395 -16.27 -9.71 18.25
CA ASP A 395 -17.66 -9.87 18.70
C ASP A 395 -18.65 -8.88 18.03
N ASN A 396 -19.94 -9.11 18.28
CA ASN A 396 -21.09 -8.32 17.84
C ASN A 396 -21.04 -7.81 16.39
N GLY A 397 -20.62 -8.64 15.44
CA GLY A 397 -20.60 -8.27 14.02
C GLY A 397 -19.28 -7.65 13.54
N ALA A 398 -18.21 -7.77 14.33
CA ALA A 398 -16.86 -7.37 13.98
C ALA A 398 -16.41 -7.89 12.61
N LYS A 399 -15.71 -7.06 11.85
CA LYS A 399 -15.27 -7.38 10.48
C LYS A 399 -13.78 -7.16 10.31
N VAL A 400 -13.06 -8.17 9.87
CA VAL A 400 -11.66 -8.07 9.44
C VAL A 400 -11.54 -8.44 7.97
N SER A 401 -10.84 -7.60 7.21
CA SER A 401 -10.46 -7.85 5.82
C SER A 401 -8.95 -7.82 5.68
N GLY A 402 -8.33 -8.97 5.87
CA GLY A 402 -6.89 -9.19 5.97
C GLY A 402 -6.62 -10.47 6.76
N ASP A 403 -5.36 -10.88 6.79
CA ASP A 403 -4.95 -12.10 7.50
C ASP A 403 -4.80 -11.83 8.99
N ILE A 404 -5.13 -12.82 9.82
CA ILE A 404 -5.02 -12.75 11.28
C ILE A 404 -3.99 -13.76 11.76
N SER A 405 -2.97 -13.30 12.46
CA SER A 405 -1.94 -14.13 13.08
C SER A 405 -1.82 -13.82 14.57
N SER A 406 -1.89 -14.83 15.43
CA SER A 406 -1.71 -14.69 16.88
C SER A 406 -0.80 -15.78 17.48
N ASP A 407 0.04 -15.41 18.45
CA ASP A 407 0.75 -16.38 19.30
C ASP A 407 -0.16 -17.00 20.39
N LYS A 408 -1.36 -16.46 20.58
CA LYS A 408 -2.36 -16.92 21.57
C LYS A 408 -3.70 -17.19 20.90
N THR A 409 -4.74 -17.41 21.72
CA THR A 409 -6.07 -17.78 21.24
C THR A 409 -6.70 -16.65 20.44
N ILE A 410 -7.33 -17.02 19.32
CA ILE A 410 -8.21 -16.17 18.53
C ILE A 410 -9.65 -16.62 18.79
N SER A 411 -10.51 -15.72 19.23
CA SER A 411 -11.92 -16.01 19.52
C SER A 411 -12.82 -15.12 18.67
N MET A 412 -13.68 -15.73 17.87
CA MET A 412 -14.73 -15.07 17.11
C MET A 412 -16.07 -15.42 17.73
N GLY A 413 -16.75 -14.45 18.33
CA GLY A 413 -18.08 -14.63 18.90
C GLY A 413 -19.18 -14.25 17.92
N THR A 414 -20.08 -13.34 18.29
CA THR A 414 -21.38 -13.24 17.59
C THR A 414 -21.29 -12.55 16.22
N ASN A 415 -21.67 -13.27 15.15
CA ASN A 415 -21.79 -12.78 13.77
C ASN A 415 -20.53 -12.10 13.18
N SER A 416 -19.34 -12.41 13.71
CA SER A 416 -18.09 -11.82 13.26
C SER A 416 -17.66 -12.39 11.90
N VAL A 417 -16.97 -11.59 11.09
CA VAL A 417 -16.54 -11.98 9.73
C VAL A 417 -15.07 -11.70 9.52
N VAL A 418 -14.33 -12.72 9.06
CA VAL A 418 -12.94 -12.58 8.61
C VAL A 418 -12.86 -12.91 7.13
N ARG A 419 -12.25 -12.02 6.34
CA ARG A 419 -11.90 -12.23 4.93
C ARG A 419 -10.39 -12.25 4.78
N GLY A 420 -9.82 -13.42 4.98
CA GLY A 420 -8.39 -13.69 5.06
C GLY A 420 -8.17 -14.99 5.82
N ASP A 421 -6.91 -15.39 5.90
CA ASP A 421 -6.51 -16.60 6.62
C ASP A 421 -6.36 -16.31 8.12
N ILE A 422 -6.60 -17.32 8.94
CA ILE A 422 -6.41 -17.25 10.39
C ILE A 422 -5.31 -18.23 10.80
N TYR A 423 -4.30 -17.72 11.52
CA TYR A 423 -3.21 -18.49 12.10
C TYR A 423 -3.10 -18.23 13.60
N SER A 424 -3.10 -19.29 14.42
CA SER A 424 -2.93 -19.22 15.87
C SER A 424 -1.91 -20.22 16.36
N LYS A 425 -0.98 -19.84 17.25
CA LYS A 425 -0.13 -20.81 17.98
C LYS A 425 -0.84 -21.47 19.17
N LYS A 426 -2.10 -21.13 19.40
CA LYS A 426 -2.96 -21.73 20.42
C LYS A 426 -4.25 -22.18 19.75
N ASP A 427 -5.38 -21.90 20.39
CA ASP A 427 -6.68 -22.33 19.93
C ASP A 427 -7.28 -21.26 19.00
N VAL A 428 -8.21 -21.68 18.14
CA VAL A 428 -9.10 -20.79 17.38
C VAL A 428 -10.53 -21.22 17.70
N ASP A 429 -11.32 -20.34 18.31
CA ASP A 429 -12.72 -20.59 18.64
C ASP A 429 -13.61 -19.73 17.74
N ILE A 430 -14.43 -20.36 16.90
CA ILE A 430 -15.37 -19.72 15.98
C ILE A 430 -16.79 -20.04 16.41
N ASP A 431 -17.50 -19.07 16.98
CA ASP A 431 -18.84 -19.22 17.57
C ASP A 431 -19.90 -18.33 16.88
N GLY A 432 -21.16 -18.45 17.30
CA GLY A 432 -22.15 -17.36 17.25
C GLY A 432 -22.58 -16.89 15.86
N GLY A 433 -22.56 -17.75 14.85
CA GLY A 433 -22.86 -17.38 13.47
C GLY A 433 -21.69 -16.77 12.71
N SER A 434 -20.47 -16.77 13.28
CA SER A 434 -19.27 -16.21 12.67
C SER A 434 -18.86 -16.92 11.38
N VAL A 435 -18.24 -16.17 10.46
CA VAL A 435 -17.81 -16.67 9.14
C VAL A 435 -16.36 -16.31 8.84
N VAL A 436 -15.59 -17.29 8.39
CA VAL A 436 -14.21 -17.10 7.89
C VAL A 436 -14.15 -17.45 6.40
N TYR A 437 -13.63 -16.52 5.59
CA TYR A 437 -13.38 -16.69 4.16
C TYR A 437 -11.89 -16.84 3.88
N GLY A 438 -11.30 -17.90 4.38
CA GLY A 438 -9.89 -18.26 4.26
C GLY A 438 -9.62 -19.56 5.02
N ASP A 439 -8.36 -19.97 5.03
CA ASP A 439 -7.89 -21.14 5.77
C ASP A 439 -7.76 -20.80 7.26
N VAL A 440 -8.00 -21.78 8.12
CA VAL A 440 -7.86 -21.66 9.57
C VAL A 440 -6.84 -22.68 10.04
N THR A 441 -5.73 -22.19 10.59
CA THR A 441 -4.65 -23.01 11.11
C THR A 441 -4.40 -22.69 12.59
N ALA A 442 -4.35 -23.73 13.43
CA ALA A 442 -4.05 -23.61 14.85
C ALA A 442 -2.99 -24.64 15.27
N ASP A 443 -1.99 -24.26 16.06
CA ASP A 443 -1.10 -25.24 16.71
C ASP A 443 -1.80 -25.97 17.89
N GLY A 444 -2.91 -25.40 18.38
CA GLY A 444 -3.76 -25.93 19.44
C GLY A 444 -4.97 -26.66 18.88
N THR A 445 -6.16 -26.13 19.14
CA THR A 445 -7.42 -26.71 18.67
C THR A 445 -8.24 -25.68 17.90
N VAL A 446 -8.88 -26.11 16.80
CA VAL A 446 -9.90 -25.29 16.12
C VAL A 446 -11.28 -25.77 16.54
N THR A 447 -11.99 -24.94 17.31
CA THR A 447 -13.38 -25.18 17.70
C THR A 447 -14.33 -24.38 16.83
N VAL A 448 -15.27 -25.03 16.16
CA VAL A 448 -16.33 -24.34 15.39
C VAL A 448 -17.70 -24.70 15.97
N ASN A 449 -18.33 -23.76 16.67
CA ASN A 449 -19.63 -23.91 17.29
C ASN A 449 -20.61 -22.92 16.64
N ASP A 450 -21.54 -23.36 15.80
CA ASP A 450 -22.44 -22.40 15.11
C ASP A 450 -21.70 -21.38 14.20
N GLY A 451 -20.44 -21.65 13.83
CA GLY A 451 -19.67 -20.86 12.86
C GLY A 451 -19.52 -21.55 11.49
N THR A 452 -18.99 -20.83 10.51
CA THR A 452 -18.72 -21.34 9.15
C THR A 452 -17.31 -20.97 8.69
N VAL A 453 -16.57 -21.94 8.14
CA VAL A 453 -15.25 -21.72 7.51
C VAL A 453 -15.33 -22.10 6.04
N HIS A 454 -14.91 -21.19 5.15
CA HIS A 454 -14.89 -21.36 3.69
C HIS A 454 -13.47 -21.63 3.16
N GLY A 455 -12.67 -22.37 3.91
CA GLY A 455 -11.31 -22.80 3.58
C GLY A 455 -10.98 -24.15 4.24
N GLU A 456 -9.69 -24.49 4.28
CA GLU A 456 -9.18 -25.66 4.99
C GLU A 456 -9.05 -25.36 6.50
N ILE A 457 -9.29 -26.38 7.33
CA ILE A 457 -9.05 -26.32 8.77
C ILE A 457 -7.88 -27.25 9.08
N ASN A 458 -6.82 -26.69 9.66
CA ASN A 458 -5.62 -27.40 10.09
C ASN A 458 -5.41 -27.21 11.59
N ASP A 459 -5.39 -28.30 12.35
CA ASP A 459 -5.17 -28.33 13.80
C ASP A 459 -4.14 -29.39 14.22
#